data_AF-A0A5C6DHU4-F1
#
_entry.id   AF-A0A5C6DHU4-F1
#
_cell.length_a   1.000
_cell.length_b   1.000
_cell.length_c   1.000
_cell.angle_alpha   90.00
_cell.angle_beta   90.00
_cell.angle_gamma   90.00
#
_symmetry.space_group_name_H-M   'P 1'
#
loop_
_entity.id
_entity.type
_entity.pdbx_description
1 polymer ?
#
loop_
_entity_poly.entity_id
_entity_poly.type
_entity_poly.pdbx_seq_one_letter_code
_entity_poly.pdbx_strand_id
1 'polypeptide(L)'
;MKKDHNDFQILKTVEADSSVSQRKLSSQMELNVASVNFALKRLIQKGFVKKEGENPRRVKYHITPEGLREKTQLAYKFFDRNIPYYHEVRNDIEARIVKATDGKKVSLAIYGASDLSEITYMVVTKMGWNFLGFYLENSKITKGKILDYNFQSLDLLKGGHKCLLLLADKCPADVLKDIGKKNIETLSLVGYNIN
;
A
#
# COMPACT_ATOMS: atom_id res chain seq x y z
N MET A 1 -11.07 9.06 -6.76
CA MET A 1 -10.17 8.50 -5.71
C MET A 1 -9.27 9.56 -5.07
N LYS A 2 -8.34 10.21 -5.79
CA LYS A 2 -7.37 11.16 -5.18
C LYS A 2 -7.99 12.28 -4.33
N LYS A 3 -9.11 12.86 -4.76
CA LYS A 3 -9.77 13.96 -4.05
C LYS A 3 -10.34 13.56 -2.68
N ASP A 4 -11.07 12.46 -2.60
CA ASP A 4 -11.68 11.96 -1.36
C ASP A 4 -10.59 11.56 -0.35
N HIS A 5 -9.53 10.91 -0.83
CA HIS A 5 -8.35 10.58 -0.02
C HIS A 5 -7.68 11.84 0.53
N ASN A 6 -7.44 12.84 -0.31
CA ASN A 6 -6.82 14.10 0.12
C ASN A 6 -7.68 14.84 1.14
N ASP A 7 -9.00 14.87 0.95
CA ASP A 7 -9.93 15.50 1.91
C ASP A 7 -9.90 14.78 3.25
N PHE A 8 -9.91 13.44 3.24
CA PHE A 8 -9.78 12.62 4.44
C PHE A 8 -8.48 12.91 5.19
N GLN A 9 -7.33 12.93 4.50
CA GLN A 9 -6.03 13.20 5.10
C GLN A 9 -5.93 14.61 5.67
N ILE A 10 -6.46 15.63 4.98
CA ILE A 10 -6.46 17.00 5.51
C ILE A 10 -7.31 17.07 6.78
N LEU A 11 -8.53 16.50 6.77
CA LEU A 11 -9.41 16.51 7.94
C LEU A 11 -8.79 15.76 9.13
N LYS A 12 -8.18 14.59 8.88
CA LYS A 12 -7.45 13.81 9.89
C LYS A 12 -6.28 14.59 10.49
N THR A 13 -5.48 15.25 9.67
CA THR A 13 -4.31 16.00 10.14
C THR A 13 -4.71 17.27 10.89
N VAL A 14 -5.73 17.99 10.43
CA VAL A 14 -6.26 19.19 11.10
C VAL A 14 -6.89 18.86 12.45
N GLU A 15 -7.58 17.72 12.56
CA GLU A 15 -8.08 17.20 13.83
C GLU A 15 -6.94 16.92 14.83
N ALA A 16 -5.85 16.31 14.36
CA ALA A 16 -4.72 15.94 15.20
C ALA A 16 -3.83 17.14 15.59
N ASP A 17 -3.63 18.11 14.70
CA ASP A 17 -2.76 19.27 14.89
C ASP A 17 -3.42 20.52 14.27
N SER A 18 -4.12 21.29 15.11
CA SER A 18 -4.75 22.54 14.67
C SER A 18 -3.76 23.62 14.20
N SER A 19 -2.47 23.50 14.56
CA SER A 19 -1.42 24.46 14.18
C SER A 19 -0.70 24.07 12.88
N VAL A 20 -1.15 23.01 12.20
CA VAL A 20 -0.51 22.49 11.00
C VAL A 20 -0.46 23.55 9.90
N SER A 21 0.74 23.78 9.36
CA SER A 21 0.92 24.67 8.21
C SER A 21 0.60 23.96 6.90
N GLN A 22 0.23 24.74 5.87
CA GLN A 22 0.00 24.20 4.52
C GLN A 22 1.24 23.49 3.95
N ARG A 23 2.45 23.95 4.33
CA ARG A 23 3.71 23.30 3.94
C ARG A 23 3.89 21.95 4.62
N LYS A 24 3.54 21.85 5.91
CA LYS A 24 3.61 20.59 6.66
C LYS A 24 2.61 19.56 6.11
N LEU A 25 1.39 19.99 5.77
CA LEU A 25 0.41 19.17 5.05
C LEU A 25 0.92 18.71 3.68
N SER A 26 1.51 19.62 2.90
CA SER A 26 2.11 19.31 1.60
C SER A 26 3.20 18.24 1.70
N SER A 27 4.12 18.35 2.68
CA SER A 27 5.17 17.35 2.88
C SER A 27 4.64 16.00 3.37
N GLN A 28 3.58 15.98 4.18
CA GLN A 28 3.00 14.74 4.70
C GLN A 28 2.16 13.99 3.66
N MET A 29 1.60 14.70 2.68
CA MET A 29 0.66 14.14 1.70
C MET A 29 1.24 14.00 0.29
N GLU A 30 2.53 14.31 0.10
CA GLU A 30 3.19 14.36 -1.21
C GLU A 30 2.43 15.20 -2.26
N LEU A 31 1.68 16.21 -1.79
CA LEU A 31 0.96 17.15 -2.64
C LEU A 31 1.75 18.45 -2.74
N ASN A 32 1.66 19.15 -3.86
CA ASN A 32 2.15 20.52 -3.91
C ASN A 32 1.30 21.44 -3.00
N VAL A 33 1.91 22.53 -2.53
CA VAL A 33 1.28 23.49 -1.60
C VAL A 33 0.00 24.11 -2.19
N ALA A 34 -0.05 24.32 -3.50
CA ALA A 34 -1.23 24.91 -4.16
C ALA A 34 -2.46 23.99 -4.07
N SER A 35 -2.27 22.69 -4.29
CA SER A 35 -3.30 21.65 -4.15
C SER A 35 -3.82 21.58 -2.71
N VAL A 36 -2.93 21.63 -1.72
CA VAL A 36 -3.29 21.67 -0.30
C VAL A 36 -4.10 22.93 0.02
N ASN A 37 -3.64 24.11 -0.41
CA ASN A 37 -4.33 25.37 -0.19
C ASN A 37 -5.73 25.38 -0.83
N PHE A 38 -5.84 24.87 -2.07
CA PHE A 38 -7.13 24.74 -2.75
C PHE A 38 -8.09 23.81 -1.99
N ALA A 39 -7.61 22.64 -1.56
CA ALA A 39 -8.41 21.70 -0.78
C ALA A 39 -8.85 22.29 0.57
N LEU A 40 -7.95 22.93 1.32
CA LEU A 40 -8.25 23.63 2.57
C LEU A 40 -9.31 24.71 2.38
N LYS A 41 -9.14 25.61 1.41
CA LYS A 41 -10.13 26.67 1.13
C LYS A 41 -11.51 26.09 0.83
N ARG A 42 -11.57 25.02 0.04
CA ARG A 42 -12.82 24.31 -0.26
C ARG A 42 -13.43 23.67 0.98
N LEU A 43 -12.64 23.02 1.83
CA LEU A 43 -13.11 22.41 3.07
C LEU A 43 -13.62 23.48 4.07
N ILE A 44 -12.99 24.65 4.08
CA ILE A 44 -13.46 25.82 4.84
C ILE A 44 -14.79 26.33 4.30
N GLN A 45 -14.90 26.50 2.97
CA GLN A 45 -16.13 26.95 2.33
C GLN A 45 -17.30 25.99 2.56
N LYS A 46 -17.02 24.68 2.66
CA LYS A 46 -18.00 23.65 3.00
C LYS A 46 -18.39 23.62 4.49
N GLY A 47 -17.73 24.42 5.34
CA GLY A 47 -17.96 24.43 6.78
C GLY A 47 -17.34 23.24 7.52
N PHE A 48 -16.45 22.47 6.88
CA PHE A 48 -15.82 21.29 7.51
C PHE A 48 -14.58 21.65 8.33
N VAL A 49 -13.94 22.77 7.98
CA VAL A 49 -12.78 23.32 8.68
C VAL A 49 -13.05 24.79 8.97
N LYS A 50 -12.81 25.21 10.21
CA LYS A 50 -12.78 26.62 10.60
C LYS A 50 -11.33 27.10 10.61
N LYS A 51 -11.07 28.23 9.96
CA LYS A 51 -9.77 28.91 10.01
C LYS A 51 -9.83 30.01 11.07
N GLU A 52 -8.83 30.05 11.94
CA GLU A 52 -8.63 31.12 12.92
C GLU A 52 -7.29 31.82 12.69
N GLY A 53 -7.29 33.15 12.73
CA GLY A 53 -6.11 33.97 12.48
C GLY A 53 -5.87 34.29 11.00
N GLU A 54 -5.39 35.51 10.74
CA GLU A 54 -5.10 36.00 9.40
C GLU A 54 -3.62 35.85 9.03
N ASN A 55 -2.74 35.93 10.03
CA ASN A 55 -1.30 35.78 9.83
C ASN A 55 -0.96 34.31 9.50
N PRO A 56 -0.31 34.03 8.34
CA PRO A 56 0.08 32.67 7.96
C PRO A 56 0.93 31.92 8.98
N ARG A 57 1.67 32.64 9.85
CA ARG A 57 2.51 32.05 10.91
C ARG A 57 1.75 31.70 12.18
N ARG A 58 0.52 32.21 12.35
CA ARG A 58 -0.33 32.02 13.55
C ARG A 58 -1.71 31.46 13.20
N VAL A 59 -1.90 31.03 11.96
CA VAL A 59 -3.16 30.44 11.52
C VAL A 59 -3.37 29.11 12.24
N LYS A 60 -4.61 28.88 12.68
CA LYS A 60 -5.06 27.58 13.15
C LYS A 60 -6.21 27.08 12.29
N TYR A 61 -6.26 25.78 12.11
CA TYR A 61 -7.35 25.08 11.45
C TYR A 61 -8.03 24.19 12.49
N HIS A 62 -9.34 24.30 12.63
CA HIS A 62 -10.12 23.50 13.55
C HIS A 62 -11.14 22.70 12.74
N ILE A 63 -11.19 21.39 12.97
CA ILE A 63 -12.26 20.57 12.39
C ILE A 63 -13.59 20.93 13.07
N THR A 64 -14.66 21.03 12.30
CA THR A 64 -16.02 21.27 12.83
C THR A 64 -16.74 19.94 13.08
N PRO A 65 -17.88 19.93 13.81
CA PRO A 65 -18.71 18.72 13.91
C PRO A 65 -19.14 18.16 12.55
N GLU A 66 -19.45 19.03 11.57
CA GLU A 66 -19.77 18.66 10.20
C GLU A 66 -18.56 18.07 9.49
N GLY A 67 -17.37 18.64 9.70
CA GLY A 67 -16.11 18.09 9.17
C GLY A 67 -15.76 16.73 9.76
N LEU A 68 -16.06 16.50 11.04
CA LEU A 68 -15.88 15.19 11.67
C LEU A 68 -16.82 14.13 11.04
N ARG A 69 -18.08 14.50 10.77
CA ARG A 69 -19.03 13.63 10.05
C ARG A 69 -18.54 13.31 8.65
N GLU A 70 -18.07 14.32 7.89
CA GLU A 70 -17.53 14.09 6.55
C GLU A 70 -16.30 13.18 6.59
N LYS A 71 -15.35 13.40 7.52
CA LYS A 71 -14.16 12.56 7.69
C LYS A 71 -14.56 11.09 7.89
N THR A 72 -15.55 10.84 8.74
CA THR A 72 -16.09 9.50 8.98
C THR A 72 -16.75 8.92 7.73
N GLN A 73 -17.56 9.70 7.01
CA GLN A 73 -18.17 9.24 5.74
C GLN A 73 -17.13 8.93 4.65
N LEU A 74 -16.05 9.72 4.56
CA LEU A 74 -14.95 9.46 3.64
C LEU A 74 -14.23 8.15 3.97
N ALA A 75 -14.02 7.86 5.26
CA ALA A 75 -13.48 6.56 5.70
C ALA A 75 -14.42 5.41 5.32
N TYR A 76 -15.72 5.53 5.59
CA TYR A 76 -16.70 4.52 5.18
C TYR A 76 -16.67 4.29 3.66
N LYS A 77 -16.71 5.35 2.85
CA LYS A 77 -16.63 5.25 1.39
C LYS A 77 -15.31 4.64 0.91
N PHE A 78 -14.22 4.81 1.65
CA PHE A 78 -12.96 4.15 1.34
C PHE A 78 -13.07 2.65 1.60
N PHE A 79 -13.56 2.25 2.78
CA PHE A 79 -13.69 0.83 3.11
C PHE A 79 -14.71 0.10 2.24
N ASP A 80 -15.88 0.70 2.02
CA ASP A 80 -16.96 0.12 1.22
C ASP A 80 -16.51 -0.18 -0.22
N ARG A 81 -15.69 0.69 -0.81
CA ARG A 81 -15.16 0.51 -2.16
C ARG A 81 -13.96 -0.44 -2.23
N ASN A 82 -13.08 -0.41 -1.24
CA ASN A 82 -11.81 -1.14 -1.32
C ASN A 82 -11.85 -2.53 -0.69
N ILE A 83 -12.65 -2.77 0.35
CA ILE A 83 -12.74 -4.10 0.99
C ILE A 83 -13.18 -5.18 0.00
N PRO A 84 -14.23 -5.01 -0.81
CA PRO A 84 -14.62 -6.01 -1.80
C PRO A 84 -13.51 -6.30 -2.81
N TYR A 85 -12.82 -5.26 -3.26
CA TYR A 85 -11.67 -5.40 -4.17
C TYR A 85 -10.52 -6.17 -3.50
N TYR A 86 -10.18 -5.86 -2.25
CA TYR A 86 -9.17 -6.64 -1.51
C TYR A 86 -9.56 -8.12 -1.38
N HIS A 87 -10.84 -8.43 -1.16
CA HIS A 87 -11.32 -9.81 -1.14
C HIS A 87 -11.19 -10.49 -2.52
N GLU A 88 -11.54 -9.80 -3.59
CA GLU A 88 -11.40 -10.30 -4.96
C GLU A 88 -9.94 -10.62 -5.29
N VAL A 89 -9.03 -9.67 -5.01
CA VAL A 89 -7.58 -9.85 -5.22
C VAL A 89 -7.05 -11.05 -4.42
N ARG A 90 -7.45 -11.20 -3.16
CA ARG A 90 -7.03 -12.35 -2.34
C ARG A 90 -7.48 -13.68 -2.93
N ASN A 91 -8.75 -13.76 -3.35
CA ASN A 91 -9.32 -14.98 -3.91
C ASN A 91 -8.65 -15.34 -5.24
N ASP A 92 -8.36 -14.35 -6.10
CA ASP A 92 -7.62 -14.56 -7.35
C ASP A 92 -6.19 -15.08 -7.09
N ILE A 93 -5.44 -14.43 -6.18
CA ILE A 93 -4.09 -14.86 -5.83
C ILE A 93 -4.12 -16.31 -5.34
N GLU A 94 -5.02 -16.66 -4.42
CA GLU A 94 -5.17 -18.02 -3.89
C GLU A 94 -5.46 -19.03 -5.02
N ALA A 95 -6.43 -18.73 -5.89
CA ALA A 95 -6.80 -19.58 -7.02
C ALA A 95 -5.64 -19.80 -7.99
N ARG A 96 -4.84 -18.76 -8.26
CA ARG A 96 -3.69 -18.84 -9.17
C ARG A 96 -2.53 -19.61 -8.57
N ILE A 97 -2.28 -19.49 -7.27
CA ILE A 97 -1.29 -20.32 -6.56
C ILE A 97 -1.72 -21.79 -6.63
N VAL A 98 -2.99 -22.09 -6.30
CA VAL A 98 -3.52 -23.46 -6.34
C VAL A 98 -3.41 -24.04 -7.75
N LYS A 99 -3.79 -23.27 -8.78
CA LYS A 99 -3.67 -23.69 -10.19
C LYS A 99 -2.22 -23.93 -10.61
N ALA A 100 -1.30 -23.03 -10.26
CA ALA A 100 0.12 -23.15 -10.63
C ALA A 100 0.81 -24.35 -9.96
N THR A 101 0.26 -24.84 -8.84
CA THR A 101 0.88 -25.90 -8.04
C THR A 101 0.12 -27.23 -8.11
N ASP A 102 -0.95 -27.31 -8.91
CA ASP A 102 -1.92 -28.42 -8.90
C ASP A 102 -2.42 -28.75 -7.48
N GLY A 103 -2.56 -27.72 -6.63
CA GLY A 103 -2.95 -27.85 -5.22
C GLY A 103 -1.89 -28.49 -4.31
N LYS A 104 -0.69 -28.80 -4.81
CA LYS A 104 0.38 -29.42 -4.03
C LYS A 104 1.09 -28.37 -3.17
N LYS A 105 1.29 -28.69 -1.89
CA LYS A 105 2.07 -27.85 -0.98
C LYS A 105 3.50 -27.70 -1.47
N VAL A 106 3.91 -26.45 -1.70
CA VAL A 106 5.28 -26.06 -2.07
C VAL A 106 5.75 -24.93 -1.16
N SER A 107 7.05 -24.63 -1.20
CA SER A 107 7.53 -23.40 -0.55
C SER A 107 7.11 -22.17 -1.36
N LEU A 108 6.65 -21.14 -0.67
CA LEU A 108 6.20 -19.88 -1.27
C LEU A 108 7.16 -18.76 -0.89
N ALA A 109 7.55 -17.96 -1.88
CA ALA A 109 8.36 -16.76 -1.70
C ALA A 109 7.65 -15.59 -2.40
N ILE A 110 7.82 -14.36 -1.90
CA ILE A 110 7.22 -13.16 -2.51
C ILE A 110 8.34 -12.25 -3.00
N TYR A 111 8.25 -11.81 -4.26
CA TYR A 111 9.11 -10.76 -4.81
C TYR A 111 8.35 -9.43 -4.85
N GLY A 112 8.96 -8.37 -4.33
CA GLY A 112 8.45 -7.00 -4.44
C GLY A 112 8.14 -6.33 -3.09
N ALA A 113 8.08 -5.00 -3.10
CA ALA A 113 7.79 -4.15 -1.95
C ALA A 113 6.59 -3.24 -2.25
N SER A 114 5.42 -3.83 -2.45
CA SER A 114 4.19 -3.14 -2.82
C SER A 114 3.02 -3.53 -1.90
N ASP A 115 1.91 -2.80 -1.96
CA ASP A 115 0.66 -3.21 -1.30
C ASP A 115 0.21 -4.62 -1.73
N LEU A 116 0.48 -4.99 -2.99
CA LEU A 116 0.20 -6.34 -3.48
C LEU A 116 1.06 -7.39 -2.77
N SER A 117 2.29 -7.05 -2.37
CA SER A 117 3.13 -7.95 -1.55
C SER A 117 2.49 -8.21 -0.18
N GLU A 118 1.91 -7.20 0.46
CA GLU A 118 1.21 -7.36 1.74
C GLU A 118 -0.03 -8.24 1.59
N ILE A 119 -0.84 -8.00 0.55
CA ILE A 119 -2.02 -8.83 0.28
C ILE A 119 -1.62 -10.28 -0.01
N THR A 120 -0.59 -10.47 -0.82
CA THR A 120 -0.05 -11.80 -1.15
C THR A 120 0.40 -12.52 0.12
N TYR A 121 1.07 -11.83 1.04
CA TYR A 121 1.47 -12.39 2.33
C TYR A 121 0.28 -12.84 3.18
N MET A 122 -0.81 -12.05 3.21
CA MET A 122 -2.04 -12.43 3.92
C MET A 122 -2.68 -13.69 3.33
N VAL A 123 -2.59 -13.91 2.01
CA VAL A 123 -3.02 -15.17 1.37
C VAL A 123 -2.09 -16.32 1.73
N VAL A 124 -0.78 -16.15 1.56
CA VAL A 124 0.25 -17.19 1.80
C VAL A 124 0.20 -17.70 3.25
N THR A 125 0.08 -16.79 4.22
CA THR A 125 -0.03 -17.15 5.65
C THR A 125 -1.31 -17.92 5.95
N LYS A 126 -2.45 -17.50 5.39
CA LYS A 126 -3.74 -18.20 5.53
C LYS A 126 -3.69 -19.63 4.93
N MET A 127 -2.97 -19.82 3.83
CA MET A 127 -2.82 -21.15 3.21
C MET A 127 -2.06 -22.15 4.11
N GLY A 128 -1.23 -21.65 5.05
CA GLY A 128 -0.45 -22.49 5.96
C GLY A 128 0.65 -23.30 5.27
N TRP A 129 1.16 -22.83 4.15
CA TRP A 129 2.28 -23.45 3.43
C TRP A 129 3.60 -22.83 3.89
N ASN A 130 4.73 -23.46 3.56
CA ASN A 130 6.04 -22.98 3.98
C ASN A 130 6.37 -21.64 3.31
N PHE A 131 6.46 -20.55 4.09
CA PHE A 131 6.79 -19.23 3.59
C PHE A 131 8.28 -18.92 3.80
N LEU A 132 9.01 -18.64 2.72
CA LEU A 132 10.46 -18.41 2.74
C LEU A 132 10.84 -16.95 3.02
N GLY A 133 9.91 -16.01 2.82
CA GLY A 133 10.12 -14.59 3.05
C GLY A 133 9.89 -13.72 1.82
N PHE A 134 10.22 -12.44 2.00
CA PHE A 134 10.16 -11.41 0.96
C PHE A 134 11.53 -11.21 0.34
N TYR A 135 11.56 -11.07 -0.97
CA TYR A 135 12.77 -10.95 -1.76
C TYR A 135 12.72 -9.71 -2.65
N LEU A 136 13.88 -9.10 -2.83
CA LEU A 136 14.11 -8.02 -3.79
C LEU A 136 15.37 -8.32 -4.59
N GLU A 137 15.46 -7.69 -5.75
CA GLU A 137 16.71 -7.62 -6.50
C GLU A 137 17.77 -6.88 -5.66
N ASN A 138 19.03 -7.30 -5.73
CA ASN A 138 20.13 -6.75 -4.92
C ASN A 138 20.24 -5.22 -5.01
N SER A 139 20.07 -4.68 -6.21
CA SER A 139 20.12 -3.24 -6.50
C SER A 139 19.01 -2.44 -5.78
N LYS A 140 17.93 -3.11 -5.38
CA LYS A 140 16.76 -2.52 -4.72
C LYS A 140 16.68 -2.84 -3.22
N ILE A 141 17.64 -3.56 -2.65
CA ILE A 141 17.62 -3.86 -1.21
C ILE A 141 17.77 -2.55 -0.43
N THR A 142 16.72 -2.19 0.29
CA THR A 142 16.74 -1.07 1.24
C THR A 142 16.79 -1.62 2.66
N LYS A 143 17.13 -0.76 3.65
CA LYS A 143 16.91 -1.07 5.08
C LYS A 143 15.41 -1.12 5.45
N GLY A 144 14.51 -0.99 4.48
CA GLY A 144 13.08 -1.02 4.68
C GLY A 144 12.60 -2.39 5.11
N LYS A 145 11.43 -2.41 5.74
CA LYS A 145 10.70 -3.62 6.10
C LYS A 145 9.35 -3.61 5.40
N ILE A 146 8.80 -4.80 5.20
CA ILE A 146 7.38 -4.97 4.89
C ILE A 146 6.76 -5.76 6.04
N LEU A 147 5.77 -5.16 6.69
CA LEU A 147 5.30 -5.61 8.01
C LEU A 147 6.51 -5.73 8.96
N ASP A 148 6.69 -6.89 9.61
CA ASP A 148 7.83 -7.17 10.49
C ASP A 148 9.00 -7.90 9.78
N TYR A 149 8.92 -8.12 8.47
CA TYR A 149 9.92 -8.86 7.71
C TYR A 149 10.96 -7.93 7.06
N ASN A 150 12.22 -8.34 7.14
CA ASN A 150 13.28 -7.74 6.33
C ASN A 150 13.25 -8.35 4.92
N PHE A 151 13.55 -7.52 3.92
CA PHE A 151 13.78 -8.02 2.57
C PHE A 151 15.09 -8.78 2.49
N GLN A 152 15.06 -9.91 1.80
CA GLN A 152 16.24 -10.71 1.48
C GLN A 152 16.67 -10.47 0.04
N SER A 153 17.97 -10.65 -0.21
CA SER A 153 18.49 -10.75 -1.56
C SER A 153 17.90 -11.97 -2.26
N LEU A 154 17.44 -11.77 -3.49
CA LEU A 154 16.90 -12.85 -4.32
C LEU A 154 17.96 -13.94 -4.64
N ASP A 155 19.26 -13.62 -4.55
CA ASP A 155 20.33 -14.60 -4.73
C ASP A 155 20.36 -15.64 -3.61
N LEU A 156 19.88 -15.28 -2.41
CA LEU A 156 19.79 -16.16 -1.25
C LEU A 156 18.65 -17.18 -1.40
N LEU A 157 17.73 -16.99 -2.35
CA LEU A 157 16.68 -17.96 -2.62
C LEU A 157 17.29 -19.20 -3.29
N LYS A 158 17.45 -20.27 -2.49
CA LYS A 158 18.03 -21.54 -2.92
C LYS A 158 16.94 -22.50 -3.41
N GLY A 159 17.18 -23.14 -4.55
CA GLY A 159 16.27 -24.12 -5.16
C GLY A 159 16.36 -25.54 -4.56
N GLY A 160 16.65 -25.67 -3.27
CA GLY A 160 16.80 -26.99 -2.62
C GLY A 160 15.51 -27.82 -2.58
N HIS A 161 14.35 -27.15 -2.63
CA HIS A 161 13.02 -27.74 -2.71
C HIS A 161 12.18 -26.97 -3.73
N LYS A 162 11.09 -27.59 -4.23
CA LYS A 162 10.16 -26.92 -5.15
C LYS A 162 9.63 -25.63 -4.49
N CYS A 163 9.89 -24.50 -5.15
CA CYS A 163 9.53 -23.18 -4.68
C CYS A 163 8.73 -22.46 -5.77
N LEU A 164 7.67 -21.76 -5.37
CA LEU A 164 6.94 -20.83 -6.25
C LEU A 164 7.21 -19.40 -5.78
N LEU A 165 7.85 -18.60 -6.64
CA LEU A 165 8.11 -17.19 -6.42
C LEU A 165 6.97 -16.35 -6.99
N LEU A 166 6.24 -15.69 -6.09
CA LEU A 166 5.10 -14.84 -6.38
C LEU A 166 5.57 -13.41 -6.69
N LEU A 167 5.45 -12.96 -7.93
CA LEU A 167 5.91 -11.64 -8.36
C LEU A 167 4.81 -10.61 -8.10
N ALA A 168 4.86 -9.93 -6.95
CA ALA A 168 3.92 -8.88 -6.56
C ALA A 168 4.37 -7.47 -7.01
N ASP A 169 5.51 -7.39 -7.70
CA ASP A 169 6.05 -6.18 -8.32
C ASP A 169 6.80 -6.54 -9.61
N LYS A 170 7.13 -5.54 -10.43
CA LYS A 170 7.85 -5.71 -11.68
C LYS A 170 9.29 -6.18 -11.42
N CYS A 171 9.53 -7.45 -11.74
CA CYS A 171 10.85 -8.07 -11.73
C CYS A 171 11.52 -7.94 -13.12
N PRO A 172 12.79 -7.54 -13.21
CA PRO A 172 13.53 -7.51 -14.48
C PRO A 172 13.63 -8.90 -15.14
N ALA A 173 13.57 -8.94 -16.47
CA ALA A 173 13.50 -10.19 -17.22
C ALA A 173 14.80 -11.00 -17.20
N ASP A 174 15.95 -10.34 -17.11
CA ASP A 174 17.27 -10.93 -16.90
C ASP A 174 17.34 -11.66 -15.55
N VAL A 175 16.85 -11.03 -14.48
CA VAL A 175 16.77 -11.63 -13.15
C VAL A 175 15.88 -12.88 -13.14
N LEU A 176 14.73 -12.85 -13.83
CA LEU A 176 13.84 -14.00 -13.94
C LEU A 176 14.47 -15.19 -14.68
N LYS A 177 15.29 -14.93 -15.71
CA LYS A 177 15.99 -15.98 -16.46
C LYS A 177 16.99 -16.73 -15.59
N ASP A 178 17.65 -16.06 -14.65
CA ASP A 178 18.60 -16.71 -13.75
C ASP A 178 17.92 -17.50 -12.63
N ILE A 179 16.74 -17.08 -12.19
CA ILE A 179 15.91 -17.84 -11.23
C ILE A 179 15.36 -19.11 -11.85
N GLY A 180 14.90 -19.07 -13.11
CA GLY A 180 14.33 -20.23 -13.80
C GLY A 180 15.33 -21.38 -14.01
N LYS A 181 16.63 -21.15 -13.82
CA LYS A 181 17.68 -22.18 -13.81
C LYS A 181 17.77 -22.92 -12.47
N LYS A 182 17.17 -22.37 -11.41
CA LYS A 182 17.01 -23.00 -10.09
C LYS A 182 15.63 -23.67 -10.07
N ASN A 183 15.38 -24.64 -9.18
CA ASN A 183 14.10 -25.36 -9.05
C ASN A 183 12.95 -24.46 -8.48
N ILE A 184 12.83 -23.27 -9.05
CA ILE A 184 12.00 -22.15 -8.62
C ILE A 184 11.12 -21.79 -9.81
N GLU A 185 9.83 -22.08 -9.69
CA GLU A 185 8.82 -21.61 -10.63
C GLU A 185 8.42 -20.17 -10.26
N THR A 186 7.93 -19.41 -11.23
CA THR A 186 7.48 -18.02 -11.00
C THR A 186 6.02 -17.86 -11.37
N LEU A 187 5.29 -17.08 -10.59
CA LEU A 187 3.91 -16.70 -10.87
C LEU A 187 3.80 -15.18 -10.78
N SER A 188 3.58 -14.53 -11.93
CA SER A 188 3.33 -13.09 -11.95
C SER A 188 2.00 -12.79 -11.29
N LEU A 189 1.94 -11.99 -10.24
CA LEU A 189 0.68 -11.49 -9.67
C LEU A 189 0.34 -10.08 -10.18
N VAL A 190 1.25 -9.46 -10.93
CA VAL A 190 1.09 -8.11 -11.47
C VAL A 190 -0.06 -8.08 -12.48
N GLY A 191 -1.00 -7.18 -12.25
CA GLY A 191 -2.27 -7.05 -12.99
C GLY A 191 -3.30 -6.20 -12.24
N TYR A 192 -3.12 -6.09 -10.92
CA TYR A 192 -3.91 -5.25 -10.03
C TYR A 192 -3.23 -3.89 -9.80
N ASN A 193 -3.89 -2.80 -10.18
CA ASN A 193 -3.53 -1.46 -9.69
C ASN A 193 -4.26 -1.25 -8.36
N ILE A 194 -3.57 -1.46 -7.25
CA ILE A 194 -4.06 -0.98 -5.95
C ILE A 194 -3.71 0.51 -5.92
N ASN A 195 -4.74 1.35 -6.07
CA ASN A 195 -4.62 2.80 -6.19
C ASN A 195 -4.87 3.51 -4.85
#